data_AF-A0A950SBN0-F1
#
_entry.id   AF-A0A950SBN0-F1
#
_cell.length_a   1.000
_cell.length_b   1.000
_cell.length_c   1.000
_cell.angle_alpha   90.00
_cell.angle_beta   90.00
_cell.angle_gamma   90.00
#
_symmetry.space_group_name_H-M   'P 1'
#
loop_
_entity.id
_entity.type
_entity.pdbx_description
1 polymer ?
#
loop_
_entity_poly.entity_id
_entity_poly.type
_entity_poly.pdbx_seq_one_letter_code
_entity_poly.pdbx_strand_id
1 'polypeptide(L)'
;APGDYPDGKKGDVLTVEFTVLGIPCIGLNGGPMFKHSEAFSFQIATDDQEETDRYWNAIVNNGGQESQCGWCKDRWGLSWQITPRALTDAFAAGGGEAKRAFEAMMTMKKIDVAAIEAARRG
;
A
#
# COMPACT_ATOMS: atom_id res chain seq x y z
N ALA A 1 20.98 14.66 -14.15
CA ALA A 1 20.16 15.56 -14.95
C ALA A 1 21.04 16.13 -16.06
N PRO A 2 20.53 16.25 -17.31
CA PRO A 2 21.30 16.77 -18.43
C PRO A 2 21.60 18.29 -18.33
N GLY A 3 20.83 19.01 -17.51
CA GLY A 3 21.03 20.42 -17.16
C GLY A 3 20.44 20.74 -15.79
N ASP A 4 20.52 22.01 -15.37
CA ASP A 4 19.87 22.49 -14.14
C ASP A 4 18.34 22.50 -14.31
N TYR A 5 17.62 22.34 -13.21
CA TYR A 5 16.14 22.31 -13.17
C TYR A 5 15.65 22.95 -11.85
N PRO A 6 14.34 23.26 -11.70
CA PRO A 6 13.85 24.08 -10.59
C PRO A 6 14.29 23.64 -9.19
N ASP A 7 14.50 22.34 -8.98
CA ASP A 7 14.87 21.76 -7.68
C ASP A 7 16.16 20.92 -7.73
N GLY A 8 17.06 21.17 -8.68
CA GLY A 8 18.36 20.49 -8.72
C GLY A 8 19.30 20.95 -9.82
N LYS A 9 20.47 20.32 -9.89
CA LYS A 9 21.58 20.75 -10.75
C LYS A 9 21.94 19.70 -11.78
N LYS A 10 22.65 20.14 -12.82
CA LYS A 10 23.33 19.24 -13.75
C LYS A 10 24.19 18.24 -12.98
N GLY A 11 24.05 16.97 -13.32
CA GLY A 11 24.75 15.86 -12.66
C GLY A 11 23.97 15.16 -11.55
N ASP A 12 22.91 15.75 -11.00
CA ASP A 12 22.09 15.09 -9.97
C ASP A 12 21.32 13.88 -10.54
N VAL A 13 20.91 12.94 -9.69
CA VAL A 13 20.01 11.85 -10.14
C VAL A 13 18.66 12.47 -10.52
N LEU A 14 18.26 12.36 -11.79
CA LEU A 14 16.99 12.91 -12.28
C LEU A 14 15.88 11.86 -12.22
N THR A 15 16.15 10.68 -12.77
CA THR A 15 15.24 9.54 -12.76
C THR A 15 15.93 8.30 -12.22
N VAL A 16 15.15 7.41 -11.61
CA VAL A 16 15.57 6.07 -11.19
C VAL A 16 14.56 5.07 -11.73
N GLU A 17 15.05 4.10 -12.50
CA GLU A 17 14.25 2.95 -12.92
C GLU A 17 14.32 1.85 -11.85
N PHE A 18 13.17 1.28 -11.50
CA PHE A 18 13.08 0.18 -10.55
C PHE A 18 11.84 -0.67 -10.82
N THR A 19 11.71 -1.79 -10.12
CA THR A 19 10.56 -2.69 -10.24
C THR A 19 9.96 -2.95 -8.86
N VAL A 20 8.65 -2.79 -8.73
CA VAL A 20 7.89 -3.13 -7.51
C VAL A 20 7.01 -4.32 -7.83
N LEU A 21 7.32 -5.49 -7.27
CA LEU A 21 6.52 -6.72 -7.43
C LEU A 21 6.13 -7.01 -8.90
N GLY A 22 7.11 -6.87 -9.80
CA GLY A 22 6.93 -7.09 -11.24
C GLY A 22 6.47 -5.87 -12.05
N ILE A 23 6.12 -4.76 -11.40
CA ILE A 23 5.70 -3.52 -12.07
C ILE A 23 6.89 -2.61 -12.33
N PRO A 24 7.24 -2.31 -13.60
CA PRO A 24 8.29 -1.36 -13.91
C PRO A 24 7.86 0.07 -13.54
N CYS A 25 8.74 0.80 -12.86
CA CYS A 25 8.49 2.13 -12.33
C CYS A 25 9.65 3.08 -12.64
N ILE A 26 9.34 4.36 -12.75
CA ILE A 26 10.32 5.44 -12.82
C ILE A 26 10.03 6.43 -11.69
N GLY A 27 11.02 6.64 -10.82
CA GLY A 27 11.01 7.70 -9.82
C GLY A 27 11.64 8.95 -10.41
N LEU A 28 10.97 10.10 -10.32
CA LEU A 28 11.46 11.39 -10.82
C LEU A 28 11.74 12.33 -9.65
N ASN A 29 12.99 12.81 -9.54
CA ASN A 29 13.35 13.87 -8.60
C ASN A 29 12.91 15.24 -9.14
N GLY A 30 11.62 15.52 -9.03
CA GLY A 30 10.98 16.74 -9.56
C GLY A 30 10.73 17.86 -8.54
N GLY A 31 11.21 17.70 -7.30
CA GLY A 31 10.98 18.67 -6.23
C GLY A 31 9.61 18.57 -5.54
N PRO A 32 9.29 19.49 -4.61
CA PRO A 32 8.12 19.38 -3.72
C PRO A 32 6.80 19.89 -4.33
N MET A 33 6.79 20.23 -5.63
CA MET A 33 5.66 20.89 -6.30
C MET A 33 4.37 20.06 -6.34
N PHE A 34 4.50 18.74 -6.44
CA PHE A 34 3.37 17.81 -6.46
C PHE A 34 3.42 16.87 -5.26
N LYS A 35 2.25 16.54 -4.72
CA LYS A 35 2.11 15.66 -3.56
C LYS A 35 1.31 14.43 -3.93
N HIS A 36 1.73 13.28 -3.41
CA HIS A 36 0.94 12.06 -3.48
C HIS A 36 -0.36 12.21 -2.67
N SER A 37 -1.36 11.45 -3.10
CA SER A 37 -2.63 11.26 -2.39
C SER A 37 -3.09 9.82 -2.57
N GLU A 38 -4.13 9.45 -1.84
CA GLU A 38 -4.80 8.15 -1.90
C GLU A 38 -5.43 7.86 -3.28
N ALA A 39 -5.52 8.86 -4.16
CA ALA A 39 -6.00 8.69 -5.54
C ALA A 39 -5.15 7.68 -6.33
N PHE A 40 -3.87 7.51 -5.96
CA PHE A 40 -3.03 6.41 -6.44
C PHE A 40 -2.52 5.61 -5.25
N SER A 41 -2.56 4.28 -5.35
CA SER A 41 -1.91 3.38 -4.40
C SER A 41 -1.46 2.08 -5.07
N PHE A 42 -0.44 1.46 -4.49
CA PHE A 42 -0.12 0.06 -4.80
C PHE A 42 -0.89 -0.85 -3.84
N GLN A 43 -1.72 -1.75 -4.38
CA GLN A 43 -2.33 -2.81 -3.60
C GLN A 43 -1.50 -4.09 -3.70
N ILE A 44 -0.99 -4.55 -2.56
CA ILE A 44 -0.15 -5.74 -2.42
C ILE A 44 -0.99 -6.86 -1.85
N ALA A 45 -1.19 -7.90 -2.65
CA ALA A 45 -1.79 -9.14 -2.18
C ALA A 45 -0.81 -9.87 -1.26
N THR A 46 -1.30 -10.35 -0.12
CA THR A 46 -0.52 -11.15 0.83
C THR A 46 -1.22 -12.46 1.13
N ASP A 47 -0.43 -13.52 1.35
CA ASP A 47 -0.97 -14.88 1.48
C ASP A 47 -1.29 -15.25 2.93
N ASP A 48 -0.59 -14.68 3.89
CA ASP A 48 -0.75 -14.95 5.32
C ASP A 48 -0.49 -13.72 6.21
N GLN A 49 -0.65 -13.89 7.52
CA GLN A 49 -0.44 -12.83 8.51
C GLN A 49 1.03 -12.42 8.63
N GLU A 50 1.98 -13.36 8.46
CA GLU A 50 3.40 -13.05 8.55
C GLU A 50 3.82 -12.10 7.43
N GLU A 51 3.38 -12.38 6.20
CA GLU A 51 3.63 -11.52 5.06
C GLU A 51 2.92 -10.16 5.20
N THR A 52 1.66 -10.15 5.63
CA THR A 52 0.88 -8.94 5.93
C THR A 52 1.65 -8.06 6.91
N ASP A 53 2.12 -8.63 8.01
CA ASP A 53 2.85 -7.94 9.05
C ASP A 53 4.19 -7.44 8.55
N ARG A 54 4.92 -8.25 7.81
CA ARG A 54 6.23 -7.89 7.27
C ARG A 54 6.14 -6.66 6.37
N TYR A 55 5.22 -6.64 5.41
CA TYR A 55 5.09 -5.49 4.50
C TYR A 55 4.52 -4.25 5.20
N TRP A 56 3.47 -4.42 6.00
CA TRP A 56 2.89 -3.31 6.77
C TRP A 56 3.94 -2.64 7.66
N ASN A 57 4.64 -3.43 8.47
CA ASN A 57 5.64 -2.93 9.40
C ASN A 57 6.83 -2.29 8.67
N ALA A 58 7.26 -2.86 7.54
CA ALA A 58 8.35 -2.28 6.75
C ALA A 58 8.01 -0.88 6.23
N ILE A 59 6.77 -0.66 5.79
CA ILE A 59 6.31 0.65 5.29
C ILE A 59 6.15 1.64 6.45
N VAL A 60 5.39 1.25 7.48
CA VAL A 60 5.03 2.13 8.58
C VAL A 60 6.23 2.48 9.45
N ASN A 61 7.08 1.51 9.81
CA ASN A 61 8.21 1.75 10.71
C ASN A 61 9.38 2.49 10.05
N ASN A 62 9.43 2.54 8.71
CA ASN A 62 10.44 3.29 7.97
C ASN A 62 10.03 4.76 7.75
N GLY A 63 9.40 5.40 8.76
CA GLY A 63 8.91 6.78 8.67
C GLY A 63 7.58 6.94 7.93
N GLY A 64 6.83 5.86 7.77
CA GLY A 64 5.50 5.85 7.19
C GLY A 64 4.40 6.20 8.20
N GLN A 65 3.15 6.02 7.76
CA GLN A 65 1.95 6.32 8.56
C GLN A 65 0.88 5.25 8.34
N GLU A 66 0.25 4.81 9.43
CA GLU A 66 -0.91 3.92 9.35
C GLU A 66 -2.15 4.66 8.83
N SER A 67 -3.00 3.95 8.10
CA SER A 67 -4.35 4.37 7.76
C SER A 67 -5.35 3.21 8.01
N GLN A 68 -6.57 3.31 7.50
CA GLN A 68 -7.67 2.37 7.74
C GLN A 68 -7.71 1.26 6.69
N CYS A 69 -8.31 0.12 7.03
CA CYS A 69 -8.70 -0.94 6.08
C CYS A 69 -7.54 -1.50 5.24
N GLY A 70 -6.35 -1.67 5.81
CA GLY A 70 -5.16 -2.15 5.11
C GLY A 70 -4.37 -1.05 4.41
N TRP A 71 -4.81 0.21 4.47
CA TRP A 71 -4.08 1.34 3.91
C TRP A 71 -2.96 1.83 4.82
N CYS A 72 -1.84 2.20 4.21
CA CYS A 72 -0.75 2.92 4.86
C CYS A 72 -0.04 3.86 3.87
N LYS A 73 0.82 4.74 4.37
CA LYS A 73 1.71 5.59 3.56
C LYS A 73 3.15 5.32 3.91
N ASP A 74 4.04 5.38 2.93
CA ASP A 74 5.49 5.34 3.16
C ASP A 74 6.06 6.72 3.54
N ARG A 75 7.36 6.77 3.81
CA ARG A 75 8.10 8.02 4.14
C ARG A 75 8.09 9.10 3.07
N TRP A 76 7.73 8.77 1.84
CA TRP A 76 7.59 9.73 0.73
C TRP A 76 6.13 10.14 0.51
N GLY A 77 5.21 9.59 1.29
CA GLY A 77 3.77 9.90 1.23
C GLY A 77 3.01 9.10 0.18
N LEU A 78 3.63 8.12 -0.47
CA LEU A 78 2.95 7.24 -1.42
C LEU A 78 2.02 6.28 -0.68
N SER A 79 0.80 6.09 -1.19
CA SER A 79 -0.19 5.21 -0.57
C SER A 79 0.01 3.74 -0.97
N TRP A 80 -0.17 2.85 0.00
CA TRP A 80 -0.07 1.40 -0.14
C TRP A 80 -1.29 0.75 0.51
N GLN A 81 -1.75 -0.37 -0.05
CA GLN A 81 -2.76 -1.23 0.54
C GLN A 81 -2.16 -2.62 0.74
N ILE A 82 -1.96 -3.03 1.98
CA ILE A 82 -1.48 -4.39 2.31
C ILE A 82 -2.71 -5.24 2.58
N THR A 83 -3.14 -5.98 1.56
CA THR A 83 -4.46 -6.59 1.49
C THR A 83 -4.32 -8.11 1.40
N PRO A 84 -4.67 -8.87 2.45
CA PRO A 84 -4.64 -10.33 2.40
C PRO A 84 -5.62 -10.89 1.37
N ARG A 85 -5.25 -11.98 0.69
CA ARG A 85 -6.14 -12.65 -0.28
C ARG A 85 -7.47 -13.06 0.35
N ALA A 86 -7.45 -13.47 1.62
CA ALA A 86 -8.64 -13.75 2.40
C ALA A 86 -9.71 -12.64 2.30
N LEU A 87 -9.29 -11.38 2.35
CA LEU A 87 -10.20 -10.22 2.27
C LEU A 87 -10.72 -10.01 0.84
N THR A 88 -9.86 -10.09 -0.17
CA THR A 88 -10.29 -9.93 -1.57
C THR A 88 -11.20 -11.06 -2.02
N ASP A 89 -10.93 -12.29 -1.57
CA ASP A 89 -11.71 -13.47 -1.89
C ASP A 89 -13.10 -13.39 -1.25
N ALA A 90 -13.20 -12.87 -0.02
CA ALA A 90 -14.49 -12.61 0.62
C ALA A 90 -15.34 -11.62 -0.20
N PHE A 91 -14.74 -10.54 -0.69
CA PHE A 91 -15.44 -9.56 -1.53
C PHE A 91 -15.84 -10.15 -2.89
N ALA A 92 -14.98 -10.98 -3.48
CA ALA A 92 -15.29 -11.67 -4.73
C ALA A 92 -16.43 -12.70 -4.57
N ALA A 93 -16.50 -13.40 -3.43
CA ALA A 93 -17.58 -14.33 -3.11
C ALA A 93 -18.96 -13.63 -2.98
N GLY A 94 -18.96 -12.38 -2.53
CA GLY A 94 -20.18 -11.57 -2.43
C GLY A 94 -21.11 -11.98 -1.28
N GLY A 95 -22.34 -11.47 -1.34
CA GLY A 95 -23.40 -11.84 -0.40
C GLY A 95 -23.08 -11.59 1.08
N GLY A 96 -23.51 -12.51 1.95
CA GLY A 96 -23.34 -12.38 3.40
C GLY A 96 -21.88 -12.51 3.87
N GLU A 97 -21.07 -13.29 3.16
CA GLU A 97 -19.63 -13.42 3.43
C GLU A 97 -18.91 -12.09 3.22
N ALA A 98 -19.10 -11.47 2.05
CA ALA A 98 -18.54 -10.16 1.74
C ALA A 98 -18.96 -9.10 2.75
N LYS A 99 -20.25 -9.09 3.14
CA LYS A 99 -20.76 -8.13 4.12
C LYS A 99 -20.06 -8.27 5.49
N ARG A 100 -19.95 -9.49 6.02
CA ARG A 100 -19.29 -9.72 7.33
C ARG A 100 -17.81 -9.38 7.29
N ALA A 101 -17.11 -9.77 6.21
CA ALA A 101 -15.71 -9.42 6.01
C ALA A 101 -15.51 -7.89 5.90
N PHE A 102 -16.42 -7.19 5.20
CA PHE A 102 -16.41 -5.74 5.08
C PHE A 102 -16.60 -5.07 6.45
N GLU A 103 -17.61 -5.48 7.21
CA GLU A 103 -17.89 -4.95 8.55
C GLU A 103 -16.70 -5.16 9.51
N ALA A 104 -16.06 -6.33 9.47
CA ALA A 104 -14.86 -6.60 10.24
C ALA A 104 -13.68 -5.70 9.82
N MET A 105 -13.40 -5.62 8.51
CA MET A 105 -12.32 -4.80 7.94
C MET A 105 -12.45 -3.31 8.33
N MET A 106 -13.66 -2.76 8.33
CA MET A 106 -13.89 -1.34 8.66
C MET A 106 -13.46 -0.94 10.08
N THR A 107 -13.22 -1.91 10.96
CA THR A 107 -12.70 -1.68 12.32
C THR A 107 -11.16 -1.72 12.41
N MET A 108 -10.49 -2.08 11.31
CA MET A 108 -9.08 -2.40 11.29
C MET A 108 -8.25 -1.29 10.64
N LYS A 109 -7.01 -1.14 11.12
CA LYS A 109 -5.95 -0.44 10.39
C LYS A 109 -5.13 -1.43 9.57
N LYS A 110 -4.23 -2.18 10.23
CA LYS A 110 -3.62 -3.39 9.66
C LYS A 110 -4.64 -4.51 9.67
N ILE A 111 -4.74 -5.28 8.58
CA ILE A 111 -5.69 -6.39 8.49
C ILE A 111 -5.22 -7.57 9.35
N ASP A 112 -6.13 -8.07 10.17
CA ASP A 112 -5.99 -9.37 10.86
C ASP A 112 -6.64 -10.45 9.99
N VAL A 113 -5.82 -11.31 9.40
CA VAL A 113 -6.24 -12.38 8.49
C VAL A 113 -7.17 -13.36 9.20
N ALA A 114 -6.88 -13.73 10.45
CA ALA A 114 -7.66 -14.70 11.19
C ALA A 114 -9.06 -14.15 11.55
N ALA A 115 -9.16 -12.87 11.88
CA ALA A 115 -10.42 -12.19 12.14
C ALA A 115 -11.27 -12.05 10.88
N ILE A 116 -10.66 -11.72 9.73
CA ILE A 116 -11.36 -11.72 8.44
C ILE A 116 -11.88 -13.12 8.12
N GLU A 117 -11.04 -14.14 8.23
CA GLU A 117 -11.42 -15.54 8.00
C GLU A 117 -12.54 -16.02 8.94
N ALA A 118 -12.52 -15.60 10.21
CA ALA A 118 -13.60 -15.85 11.15
C ALA A 118 -14.91 -15.17 10.72
N ALA A 119 -14.85 -13.89 10.35
CA ALA A 119 -16.01 -13.14 9.85
C ALA A 119 -16.60 -13.77 8.58
N ARG A 120 -15.75 -14.29 7.67
CA ARG A 120 -16.19 -14.98 6.46
C ARG A 120 -17.04 -16.21 6.79
N ARG A 121 -16.63 -17.02 7.78
CA ARG A 121 -17.34 -18.25 8.18
C ARG A 121 -18.69 -18.01 8.86
N GLY A 122 -18.88 -16.85 9.49
CA GLY A 122 -20.12 -16.49 10.19
C GLY A 122 -20.09 -16.82 11.67
#